data_AF-A0A9W8JKS6-F1
#
_entry.id   AF-A0A9W8JKS6-F1
#
_cell.length_a   1.000
_cell.length_b   1.000
_cell.length_c   1.000
_cell.angle_alpha   90.00
_cell.angle_beta   90.00
_cell.angle_gamma   90.00
#
_symmetry.space_group_name_H-M   'P 1'
#
loop_
_entity.id
_entity.type
_entity.pdbx_description
1 polymer ?
#
loop_
_entity_poly.entity_id
_entity_poly.type
_entity_poly.pdbx_seq_one_letter_code
_entity_poly.pdbx_strand_id
1 'polypeptide(L)'
;MPNSKNLDPGPSRTRTQRTSVSCKCTTVVVGAILALLAYAVFVKIAWEFYWNMREPHDWMYSDKTAEEVRDWSAVVRPLVDRNQKFDITATVWARKPHQYRESYGLTKDQPLEEPIFSGVVFRGVTFMDEHVHAKVNLSIPLKTL
;
A
#
# COMPACT_ATOMS: atom_id res chain seq x y z
N MET A 1 -63.83 73.18 23.43
CA MET A 1 -64.82 72.33 22.74
C MET A 1 -64.20 71.81 21.44
N PRO A 2 -64.59 70.60 21.01
CA PRO A 2 -63.65 69.60 20.53
C PRO A 2 -63.84 69.23 19.05
N ASN A 3 -62.93 68.38 18.56
CA ASN A 3 -63.07 67.44 17.43
C ASN A 3 -63.01 68.07 16.01
N SER A 4 -62.40 67.45 15.00
CA SER A 4 -62.09 66.04 14.78
C SER A 4 -60.96 65.85 13.77
N LYS A 5 -59.98 65.03 14.14
CA LYS A 5 -59.42 63.90 13.38
C LYS A 5 -59.35 64.08 11.85
N ASN A 6 -58.21 64.57 11.38
CA ASN A 6 -57.71 64.23 10.05
C ASN A 6 -57.23 62.77 10.07
N LEU A 7 -58.13 61.85 9.71
CA LEU A 7 -57.85 60.45 9.43
C LEU A 7 -58.35 60.16 8.01
N ASP A 8 -57.47 60.35 7.02
CA ASP A 8 -57.32 59.42 5.90
C ASP A 8 -56.15 59.83 4.97
N PRO A 9 -54.97 59.20 5.07
CA PRO A 9 -54.07 59.14 3.93
C PRO A 9 -54.59 58.03 3.00
N GLY A 10 -55.08 58.43 1.83
CA GLY A 10 -55.50 57.52 0.76
C GLY A 10 -54.43 56.48 0.39
N PRO A 11 -54.85 55.42 -0.33
CA PRO A 11 -54.36 54.05 -0.16
C PRO A 11 -52.84 53.95 -0.26
N SER A 12 -52.22 53.42 0.80
CA SER A 12 -50.85 52.93 0.72
C SER A 12 -50.80 51.90 -0.40
N ARG A 13 -50.12 52.24 -1.52
CA ARG A 13 -49.63 51.22 -2.45
C ARG A 13 -48.76 50.31 -1.61
N THR A 14 -49.29 49.17 -1.18
CA THR A 14 -48.52 48.04 -0.71
C THR A 14 -47.68 47.61 -1.89
N ARG A 15 -46.52 48.26 -2.04
CA ARG A 15 -45.42 47.77 -2.83
C ARG A 15 -45.00 46.50 -2.11
N THR A 16 -45.63 45.39 -2.46
CA THR A 16 -45.07 44.06 -2.26
C THR A 16 -43.71 44.12 -2.94
N GLN A 17 -42.70 44.44 -2.14
CA GLN A 17 -41.33 44.45 -2.57
C GLN A 17 -41.01 42.99 -2.81
N ARG A 18 -41.24 42.53 -4.04
CA ARG A 18 -40.73 41.26 -4.55
C ARG A 18 -39.24 41.26 -4.21
N THR A 19 -38.86 40.52 -3.19
CA THR A 19 -37.47 40.17 -2.90
C THR A 19 -37.05 39.07 -3.87
N SER A 20 -37.18 39.34 -5.17
CA SER A 20 -36.56 38.53 -6.21
C SER A 20 -35.18 39.12 -6.50
N VAL A 21 -34.33 39.17 -5.48
CA VAL A 21 -32.89 39.21 -5.72
C VAL A 21 -32.46 37.75 -5.67
N SER A 22 -32.70 37.05 -6.78
CA SER A 22 -32.05 35.78 -7.08
C SER A 22 -30.55 36.04 -6.96
N CYS A 23 -30.00 35.72 -5.79
CA CYS A 23 -28.67 36.13 -5.40
C CYS A 23 -27.68 35.15 -6.04
N LYS A 24 -27.33 35.40 -7.29
CA LYS A 24 -26.30 34.63 -8.01
C LYS A 24 -24.98 34.58 -7.22
N CYS A 25 -24.71 35.58 -6.40
CA CYS A 25 -23.56 35.61 -5.50
C CYS A 25 -23.65 34.56 -4.38
N THR A 26 -24.82 34.31 -3.79
CA THR A 26 -24.94 33.26 -2.76
C THR A 26 -24.78 31.88 -3.37
N THR A 27 -25.28 31.63 -4.58
CA THR A 27 -25.08 30.35 -5.27
C THR A 27 -23.61 30.13 -5.64
N VAL A 28 -22.89 31.18 -6.05
CA VAL A 28 -21.45 31.10 -6.36
C VAL A 28 -20.62 30.87 -5.09
N VAL A 29 -20.92 31.58 -4.00
CA VAL A 29 -20.21 31.42 -2.72
C VAL A 29 -20.44 30.03 -2.13
N VAL A 30 -21.69 29.56 -2.12
CA VAL A 30 -22.01 28.20 -1.65
C VAL A 30 -21.33 27.14 -2.53
N GLY A 31 -21.35 27.32 -3.86
CA GLY A 31 -20.63 26.44 -4.78
C GLY A 31 -19.12 26.41 -4.54
N ALA A 32 -18.50 27.56 -4.30
CA ALA A 32 -17.07 27.66 -3.99
C ALA A 32 -16.72 26.95 -2.67
N ILE A 33 -17.55 27.11 -1.64
CA ILE A 33 -17.37 26.42 -0.36
C ILE A 33 -17.48 24.89 -0.55
N LEU A 34 -18.51 24.43 -1.28
CA LEU A 34 -18.67 23.00 -1.55
C LEU A 34 -17.50 22.42 -2.36
N ALA A 35 -16.99 23.17 -3.33
CA ALA A 35 -15.82 22.77 -4.11
C ALA A 35 -14.55 22.66 -3.25
N LEU A 36 -14.34 23.60 -2.32
CA LEU A 36 -13.22 23.54 -1.37
C LEU A 36 -13.33 22.34 -0.43
N LEU A 37 -14.53 22.03 0.08
CA LEU A 37 -14.76 20.85 0.91
C LEU A 37 -14.51 19.56 0.11
N ALA A 38 -15.03 19.47 -1.10
CA ALA A 38 -14.80 18.34 -1.99
C ALA A 38 -13.31 18.15 -2.30
N TYR A 39 -12.58 19.25 -2.55
CA TYR A 39 -11.14 19.20 -2.77
C TYR A 39 -10.38 18.71 -1.54
N ALA A 40 -10.70 19.21 -0.34
CA ALA A 40 -10.07 18.76 0.90
C ALA A 40 -10.28 17.26 1.15
N VAL A 41 -11.51 16.76 0.92
CA VAL A 41 -11.83 15.34 1.00
C VAL A 41 -11.07 14.54 -0.06
N PHE A 42 -11.01 15.03 -1.29
CA PHE A 42 -10.27 14.39 -2.37
C PHE A 42 -8.77 14.28 -2.05
N VAL A 43 -8.14 15.34 -1.55
CA VAL A 43 -6.73 15.32 -1.15
C VAL A 43 -6.48 14.28 -0.05
N LYS A 44 -7.39 14.19 0.93
CA LYS A 44 -7.30 13.16 1.99
C LYS A 44 -7.39 11.75 1.42
N ILE A 45 -8.39 11.47 0.58
CA ILE A 45 -8.57 10.15 -0.04
C ILE A 45 -7.38 9.81 -0.94
N ALA A 46 -6.91 10.76 -1.74
CA ALA A 46 -5.76 10.57 -2.62
C ALA A 46 -4.48 10.31 -1.83
N TRP A 47 -4.29 10.96 -0.68
CA TRP A 47 -3.17 10.72 0.22
C TRP A 47 -3.22 9.31 0.80
N GLU A 48 -4.34 8.90 1.41
CA GLU A 48 -4.53 7.54 1.94
C GLU A 48 -4.30 6.47 0.86
N PHE A 49 -4.87 6.68 -0.32
CA PHE A 49 -4.72 5.76 -1.44
C PHE A 49 -3.26 5.69 -1.93
N TYR A 50 -2.56 6.82 -1.97
CA TYR A 50 -1.15 6.87 -2.34
C TYR A 50 -0.29 6.07 -1.36
N TRP A 51 -0.49 6.24 -0.04
CA TRP A 51 0.23 5.45 0.96
C TRP A 51 -0.11 3.97 0.89
N ASN A 52 -1.40 3.63 0.74
CA ASN A 52 -1.85 2.25 0.63
C ASN A 52 -1.29 1.54 -0.62
N MET A 53 -1.11 2.25 -1.73
CA MET A 53 -0.46 1.68 -2.93
C MET A 53 1.06 1.63 -2.82
N ARG A 54 1.68 2.51 -2.02
CA ARG A 54 3.13 2.56 -1.85
C ARG A 54 3.64 1.39 -1.01
N GLU A 55 2.82 0.85 -0.10
CA GLU A 55 3.22 -0.24 0.79
C GLU A 55 2.23 -1.44 0.71
N PRO A 56 2.14 -2.15 -0.44
CA PRO A 56 1.16 -3.23 -0.63
C PRO A 56 1.36 -4.43 0.31
N HIS A 57 2.50 -4.51 0.99
CA HIS A 57 2.83 -5.57 1.95
C HIS A 57 3.00 -5.07 3.38
N ASP A 58 2.45 -3.90 3.72
CA ASP A 58 2.52 -3.30 5.06
C ASP A 58 2.12 -4.31 6.17
N TRP A 59 1.12 -5.14 5.87
CA TRP A 59 0.57 -6.18 6.73
C TRP A 59 1.50 -7.37 7.03
N MET A 60 2.56 -7.59 6.24
CA MET A 60 3.54 -8.67 6.50
C MET A 60 4.55 -8.30 7.59
N TYR A 61 4.59 -7.03 7.99
CA TYR A 61 5.56 -6.54 8.96
C TYR A 61 4.92 -6.43 10.34
N SER A 62 5.54 -7.08 11.33
CA SER A 62 5.13 -6.91 12.73
C SER A 62 5.76 -5.64 13.28
N ASP A 63 4.94 -4.66 13.65
CA ASP A 63 5.43 -3.49 14.37
C ASP A 63 5.87 -3.89 15.79
N LYS A 64 7.09 -3.47 16.13
CA LYS A 64 7.75 -3.82 17.40
C LYS A 64 7.33 -2.94 18.57
N THR A 65 6.50 -1.93 18.36
CA THR A 65 6.08 -1.01 19.42
C THR A 65 5.27 -1.80 20.45
N ALA A 66 5.93 -2.05 21.58
CA ALA A 66 5.64 -3.05 22.59
C ALA A 66 4.36 -2.81 23.42
N GLU A 67 3.39 -2.05 22.92
CA GLU A 67 2.18 -1.71 23.67
C GLU A 67 1.03 -2.70 23.45
N GLU A 68 1.01 -3.45 22.36
CA GLU A 68 -0.14 -4.32 22.04
C GLU A 68 -0.02 -5.76 22.60
N VAL A 69 1.18 -6.22 22.92
CA VAL A 69 1.41 -7.62 23.32
C VAL A 69 1.73 -7.71 24.82
N ARG A 70 0.70 -7.94 25.64
CA ARG A 70 0.83 -8.17 27.10
C ARG A 70 1.48 -9.50 27.46
N ASP A 71 1.45 -10.50 26.57
CA ASP A 71 2.07 -11.81 26.77
C ASP A 71 2.98 -12.17 25.59
N TRP A 72 4.27 -11.91 25.78
CA TRP A 72 5.32 -12.15 24.78
C TRP A 72 5.60 -13.63 24.53
N SER A 73 5.12 -14.54 25.39
CA SER A 73 5.34 -15.99 25.27
C SER A 73 4.29 -16.69 24.39
N ALA A 74 3.15 -16.04 24.15
CA ALA A 74 2.03 -16.58 23.39
C ALA A 74 2.07 -16.26 21.88
N VAL A 75 2.99 -15.39 21.44
CA VAL A 75 3.04 -14.91 20.05
C VAL A 75 4.31 -15.41 19.35
N VAL A 76 4.14 -16.31 18.39
CA VAL A 76 5.21 -16.67 17.44
C VAL A 76 5.43 -15.48 16.51
N ARG A 77 6.58 -14.82 16.65
CA ARG A 77 6.97 -13.70 15.79
C ARG A 77 7.79 -14.20 14.60
N PRO A 78 7.62 -13.63 13.39
CA PRO A 78 8.59 -13.84 12.33
C PRO A 78 9.96 -13.36 12.79
N LEU A 79 11.01 -14.13 12.47
CA LEU A 79 12.39 -13.86 12.90
C LEU A 79 13.01 -12.62 12.22
N VAL A 80 12.33 -12.04 11.22
CA VAL A 80 12.87 -11.01 10.34
C VAL A 80 11.92 -9.82 10.28
N ASP A 81 12.45 -8.64 10.60
CA ASP A 81 11.71 -7.37 10.65
C ASP A 81 12.08 -6.42 9.50
N ARG A 82 11.37 -5.29 9.35
CA ARG A 82 11.60 -4.29 8.27
C ARG A 82 13.05 -3.81 8.19
N ASN A 83 13.70 -3.60 9.32
CA ASN A 83 15.05 -3.02 9.39
C ASN A 83 16.15 -4.09 9.51
N GLN A 84 15.77 -5.36 9.66
CA GLN A 84 16.73 -6.41 9.86
C GLN A 84 17.38 -6.79 8.53
N LYS A 85 18.71 -6.75 8.51
CA LYS A 85 19.49 -7.17 7.36
C LYS A 85 19.75 -8.66 7.40
N PHE A 86 19.59 -9.32 6.26
CA PHE A 86 19.87 -10.74 6.11
C PHE A 86 20.60 -11.03 4.80
N ASP A 87 21.33 -12.14 4.79
CA ASP A 87 21.98 -12.67 3.60
C ASP A 87 21.06 -13.73 2.98
N ILE A 88 20.83 -13.66 1.67
CA ILE A 88 20.06 -14.65 0.92
C ILE A 88 21.04 -15.60 0.26
N THR A 89 21.00 -16.87 0.64
CA THR A 89 21.75 -17.94 -0.01
C THR A 89 20.89 -18.67 -1.02
N ALA A 90 21.51 -19.11 -2.11
CA ALA A 90 20.87 -19.99 -3.08
C ALA A 90 21.78 -21.18 -3.38
N THR A 91 21.16 -22.33 -3.59
CA THR A 91 21.84 -23.53 -4.05
C THR A 91 21.12 -24.03 -5.29
N VAL A 92 21.87 -24.26 -6.38
CA VAL A 92 21.35 -24.78 -7.65
C VAL A 92 21.82 -26.22 -7.79
N TRP A 93 20.87 -27.12 -8.03
CA TRP A 93 21.11 -28.56 -8.16
C TRP A 93 20.96 -28.98 -9.61
N ALA A 94 21.85 -29.83 -10.09
CA ALA A 94 21.77 -30.45 -11.40
C ALA A 94 21.57 -31.96 -11.25
N ARG A 95 20.69 -32.51 -12.08
CA ARG A 95 20.41 -33.94 -12.12
C ARG A 95 21.48 -34.66 -12.92
N LYS A 96 22.00 -35.76 -12.37
CA LYS A 96 22.95 -36.64 -13.06
C LYS A 96 22.24 -37.54 -14.09
N PRO A 97 22.93 -37.92 -15.18
CA PRO A 97 22.46 -38.92 -16.13
C PRO A 97 22.16 -40.27 -15.45
N HIS A 98 21.27 -41.05 -16.06
CA HIS A 98 20.83 -42.34 -15.54
C HIS A 98 21.99 -43.33 -15.30
N GLN A 99 23.02 -43.31 -16.16
CA GLN A 99 24.19 -44.20 -16.06
C GLN A 99 24.91 -44.09 -14.71
N TYR A 100 24.93 -42.91 -14.10
CA TYR A 100 25.55 -42.74 -12.78
C TYR A 100 24.66 -43.31 -11.67
N ARG A 101 23.33 -43.35 -11.82
CA ARG A 101 22.41 -43.83 -10.76
C ARG A 101 22.66 -45.28 -10.39
N GLU A 102 22.89 -46.12 -11.39
CA GLU A 102 23.16 -47.55 -11.20
C GLU A 102 24.42 -47.78 -10.37
N SER A 103 25.45 -46.94 -10.53
CA SER A 103 26.68 -47.00 -9.73
C SER A 103 26.48 -46.67 -8.25
N TYR A 104 25.43 -45.92 -7.90
CA TYR A 104 25.06 -45.59 -6.51
C TYR A 104 23.92 -46.47 -5.97
N GLY A 105 23.49 -47.49 -6.71
CA GLY A 105 22.40 -48.39 -6.28
C GLY A 105 21.02 -47.72 -6.21
N LEU A 106 20.83 -46.58 -6.89
CA LEU A 106 19.58 -45.82 -6.88
C LEU A 106 18.58 -46.41 -7.89
N THR A 107 17.32 -46.53 -7.50
CA THR A 107 16.23 -46.93 -8.40
C THR A 107 15.86 -45.80 -9.38
N LYS A 108 15.13 -46.13 -10.46
CA LYS A 108 14.72 -45.15 -11.49
C LYS A 108 13.99 -43.93 -10.93
N ASP A 109 13.30 -44.11 -9.81
CA ASP A 109 12.47 -43.10 -9.16
C ASP A 109 13.25 -42.17 -8.22
N GLN A 110 14.52 -42.48 -7.94
CA GLN A 110 15.37 -41.67 -7.07
C GLN A 110 16.29 -40.77 -7.92
N PRO A 111 16.05 -39.44 -7.95
CA PRO A 111 16.91 -38.53 -8.68
C PRO A 111 18.26 -38.39 -7.96
N LEU A 112 19.35 -38.67 -8.68
CA LEU A 112 20.69 -38.31 -8.25
C LEU A 112 20.95 -36.85 -8.62
N GLU A 113 21.08 -35.99 -7.62
CA GLU A 113 21.27 -34.54 -7.77
C GLU A 113 22.59 -34.12 -7.15
N GLU A 114 23.33 -33.25 -7.83
CA GLU A 114 24.59 -32.67 -7.35
C GLU A 114 24.48 -31.15 -7.37
N PRO A 115 24.96 -30.43 -6.34
CA PRO A 115 24.92 -28.98 -6.32
C PRO A 115 25.96 -28.43 -7.30
N ILE A 116 25.52 -27.65 -8.28
CA ILE A 116 26.40 -26.95 -9.24
C ILE A 116 26.75 -25.52 -8.79
N PHE A 117 26.00 -24.99 -7.82
CA PHE A 117 26.26 -23.72 -7.18
C PHE A 117 25.70 -23.75 -5.76
N SER A 118 26.44 -23.19 -4.81
CA SER A 118 25.96 -22.89 -3.47
C SER A 118 26.67 -21.63 -2.99
N GLY A 119 25.92 -20.61 -2.62
CA GLY A 119 26.52 -19.34 -2.20
C GLY A 119 25.50 -18.28 -1.80
N VAL A 120 26.04 -17.18 -1.27
CA VAL A 120 25.27 -15.98 -0.94
C VAL A 120 25.04 -15.18 -2.21
N VAL A 121 23.78 -14.97 -2.58
CA VAL A 121 23.36 -14.23 -3.78
C VAL A 121 23.05 -12.78 -3.46
N PHE A 122 22.50 -12.51 -2.27
CA PHE A 122 22.29 -11.15 -1.76
C PHE A 122 22.87 -11.03 -0.36
N ARG A 123 23.57 -9.92 -0.08
CA ARG A 123 24.18 -9.67 1.23
C ARG A 123 23.53 -8.46 1.90
N GLY A 124 23.17 -8.62 3.16
CA GLY A 124 22.68 -7.56 4.02
C GLY A 124 21.46 -6.84 3.48
N VAL A 125 20.58 -7.55 2.77
CA VAL A 125 19.35 -6.99 2.22
C VAL A 125 18.27 -6.92 3.28
N THR A 126 17.33 -6.01 3.07
CA THR A 126 16.12 -5.86 3.90
C THR A 126 14.88 -6.21 3.10
N PHE A 127 13.73 -6.42 3.76
CA PHE A 127 12.46 -6.57 3.06
C PHE A 127 12.01 -5.29 2.32
N MET A 128 12.61 -4.14 2.64
CA MET A 128 12.32 -2.86 1.97
C MET A 128 13.13 -2.68 0.68
N ASP A 129 14.09 -3.56 0.40
CA ASP A 129 14.97 -3.42 -0.75
C ASP A 129 14.25 -3.91 -2.01
N GLU A 130 13.66 -2.96 -2.74
CA GLU A 130 12.92 -3.25 -3.98
C GLU A 130 13.83 -3.29 -5.21
N HIS A 131 13.43 -4.09 -6.20
CA HIS A 131 14.07 -4.17 -7.52
C HIS A 131 15.57 -4.51 -7.50
N VAL A 132 16.04 -5.21 -6.47
CA VAL A 132 17.43 -5.66 -6.38
C VAL A 132 17.62 -6.91 -7.24
N HIS A 133 18.66 -6.89 -8.08
CA HIS A 133 19.01 -8.00 -8.95
C HIS A 133 20.44 -8.47 -8.69
N ALA A 134 20.60 -9.79 -8.66
CA ALA A 134 21.90 -10.44 -8.61
C ALA A 134 22.08 -11.30 -9.86
N LYS A 135 23.25 -11.20 -10.50
CA LYS A 135 23.63 -12.08 -11.61
C LYS A 135 24.65 -13.08 -11.10
N VAL A 136 24.30 -14.36 -11.20
CA VAL A 136 25.17 -15.48 -10.84
C VAL A 136 25.62 -16.18 -12.10
N ASN A 137 26.93 -16.26 -12.31
CA ASN A 137 27.51 -17.02 -13.41
C ASN A 137 27.55 -18.50 -13.02
N LEU A 138 26.77 -19.32 -13.72
CA LEU A 138 26.74 -20.77 -13.53
C LEU A 138 27.54 -21.44 -14.64
N SER A 139 28.35 -22.44 -14.28
CA SER A 139 29.05 -23.30 -15.23
C SER A 139 28.51 -24.71 -15.12
N ILE A 140 27.93 -25.23 -16.21
CA ILE A 140 27.42 -26.61 -16.25
C ILE A 140 28.55 -27.50 -16.76
N PRO A 141 29.05 -28.46 -15.97
CA PRO A 141 30.07 -29.38 -16.44
C PRO A 141 29.47 -30.32 -17.48
N LEU A 142 29.74 -30.07 -18.76
CA LEU A 142 29.33 -30.88 -19.90
C LEU A 142 30.21 -32.12 -20.08
N LYS A 143 30.50 -32.88 -19.01
CA LYS A 143 31.19 -34.17 -19.19
C LYS A 143 30.26 -35.10 -19.96
N THR A 144 30.43 -35.11 -21.28
CA THR A 144 29.87 -36.06 -22.22
C THR A 144 30.56 -37.39 -22.00
N LEU A 145 29.78 -38.39 -21.55
CA LEU A 145 30.06 -39.79 -21.81
C LEU A 145 29.20 -40.22 -22.99
#